data_AF-G5HFM6-F1
#
_entry.id   AF-G5HFM6-F1
#
_cell.length_a   1.000
_cell.length_b   1.000
_cell.length_c   1.000
_cell.angle_alpha   90.00
_cell.angle_beta   90.00
_cell.angle_gamma   90.00
#
_symmetry.space_group_name_H-M   'P 1'
#
loop_
_entity.id
_entity.type
_entity.pdbx_description
1 polymer ?
#
loop_
_entity_poly.entity_id
_entity_poly.type
_entity_poly.pdbx_seq_one_letter_code
_entity_poly.pdbx_strand_id
1 'polypeptide(L)'
;MRRDENEIRVLIDEAIAGNNRSLEELLDSVQDIVFNLSLRMLGTVQDAEDAAQEILIRIMTHLSSFRRESSFRTWVYRLAVNYLKNYKRSMFAGQPLDFEYYGNDIRYADMGSIDDLVDDISRETLAEELKMCCTNVMLQCLDPESRCIFIFGTMFKLDSHTAGEILDLTPENYRKKLSRIRKKVAAFLDVHCGLTEKGICSCSRRVNYAITQRRINPEKLDYLKLQTMDQEVSKEFMDEMEKLDALALTFEMLPSYQSPVRAQDVVCKILQSASFKKIQEL
;
A
#
# COMPACT_ATOMS: atom_id res chain seq x y z
N MET A 1 3.41 5.21 19.54
CA MET A 1 4.42 6.11 20.15
C MET A 1 5.54 6.28 19.13
N ARG A 2 5.74 7.48 18.55
CA ARG A 2 6.83 7.72 17.60
C ARG A 2 8.14 7.62 18.38
N ARG A 3 9.02 6.70 17.99
CA ARG A 3 10.38 6.61 18.55
C ARG A 3 11.22 7.75 17.98
N ASP A 4 12.04 8.36 18.81
CA ASP A 4 13.01 9.37 18.38
C ASP A 4 14.05 8.74 17.42
N GLU A 5 14.64 9.54 16.54
CA GLU A 5 15.70 9.07 15.63
C GLU A 5 16.88 8.47 16.41
N ASN A 6 17.17 8.98 17.61
CA ASN A 6 18.22 8.43 18.47
C ASN A 6 17.84 7.04 19.01
N GLU A 7 16.59 6.82 19.41
CA GLU A 7 16.11 5.50 19.85
C GLU A 7 16.19 4.48 18.71
N ILE A 8 15.80 4.89 17.50
CA ILE A 8 15.92 4.04 16.31
C ILE A 8 17.38 3.68 16.04
N ARG A 9 18.32 4.63 16.17
CA ARG A 9 19.75 4.35 15.99
C ARG A 9 20.28 3.33 16.98
N VAL A 10 19.94 3.47 18.26
CA VAL A 10 20.32 2.50 19.30
C VAL A 10 19.79 1.11 18.98
N LEU A 11 18.50 1.01 18.62
CA LEU A 11 17.90 -0.26 18.25
C LEU A 11 18.61 -0.89 17.03
N ILE A 12 19.02 -0.09 16.04
CA ILE A 12 19.77 -0.57 14.87
C ILE A 12 21.12 -1.15 15.29
N ASP A 13 21.86 -0.45 16.15
CA ASP A 13 23.18 -0.89 16.60
C ASP A 13 23.09 -2.20 17.38
N GLU A 14 22.12 -2.30 18.28
CA GLU A 14 21.85 -3.52 19.05
C GLU A 14 21.38 -4.68 18.16
N ALA A 15 20.50 -4.42 17.20
CA ALA A 15 20.03 -5.43 16.26
C ALA A 15 21.16 -5.98 15.38
N ILE A 16 22.05 -5.10 14.89
CA ILE A 16 23.26 -5.51 14.13
C ILE A 16 24.20 -6.33 15.02
N ALA A 17 24.29 -6.01 16.32
CA ALA A 17 25.06 -6.78 17.30
C ALA A 17 24.40 -8.12 17.70
N GLY A 18 23.23 -8.46 17.13
CA GLY A 18 22.55 -9.75 17.35
C GLY A 18 21.46 -9.71 18.43
N ASN A 19 21.02 -8.53 18.88
CA ASN A 19 19.90 -8.42 19.80
C ASN A 19 18.57 -8.64 19.07
N ASN A 20 18.00 -9.85 19.24
CA ASN A 20 16.72 -10.23 18.62
C ASN A 20 15.55 -9.34 19.04
N ARG A 21 15.54 -8.83 20.28
CA ARG A 21 14.47 -7.95 20.75
C ARG A 21 14.55 -6.59 20.07
N SER A 22 15.74 -6.01 19.95
CA SER A 22 15.92 -4.73 19.24
C SER A 22 15.58 -4.86 17.76
N LEU A 23 15.88 -6.02 17.15
CA LEU A 23 15.48 -6.34 15.79
C LEU A 23 13.96 -6.45 15.64
N GLU A 24 13.28 -7.20 16.51
CA GLU A 24 11.82 -7.32 16.55
C GLU A 24 11.18 -5.94 16.68
N GLU A 25 11.67 -5.14 17.62
CA GLU A 25 11.21 -3.77 17.85
C GLU A 25 11.40 -2.86 16.62
N LEU A 26 12.50 -3.00 15.87
CA LEU A 26 12.70 -2.26 14.62
C LEU A 26 11.74 -2.68 13.53
N LEU A 27 11.59 -3.99 13.32
CA LEU A 27 10.72 -4.53 12.29
C LEU A 27 9.25 -4.17 12.59
N ASP A 28 8.83 -4.24 13.85
CA ASP A 28 7.51 -3.79 14.30
C ASP A 28 7.26 -2.31 13.99
N SER A 29 8.29 -1.47 14.08
CA SER A 29 8.16 -0.03 13.78
C SER A 29 7.92 0.27 12.30
N VAL A 30 8.18 -0.69 11.41
CA VAL A 30 8.08 -0.51 9.95
C VAL A 30 7.12 -1.49 9.24
N GLN A 31 6.63 -2.53 9.91
CA GLN A 31 5.73 -3.52 9.30
C GLN A 31 4.48 -2.89 8.68
N ASP A 32 3.85 -1.94 9.39
CA ASP A 32 2.62 -1.30 8.92
C ASP A 32 2.86 -0.47 7.66
N ILE A 33 3.95 0.31 7.61
CA ILE A 33 4.26 1.13 6.43
C ILE A 33 4.65 0.27 5.23
N VAL A 34 5.30 -0.87 5.46
CA VAL A 34 5.66 -1.83 4.42
C VAL A 34 4.38 -2.48 3.87
N PHE A 35 3.50 -2.97 4.75
CA PHE A 35 2.23 -3.57 4.35
C PHE A 35 1.35 -2.59 3.57
N ASN A 36 1.18 -1.36 4.07
CA ASN A 36 0.38 -0.34 3.39
C ASN A 36 0.92 0.03 2.01
N LEU A 37 2.25 0.05 1.83
CA LEU A 37 2.87 0.29 0.54
C LEU A 37 2.63 -0.91 -0.39
N SER A 38 2.85 -2.13 0.09
CA SER A 38 2.61 -3.37 -0.66
C SER A 38 1.16 -3.48 -1.12
N LEU A 39 0.19 -3.17 -0.25
CA LEU A 39 -1.24 -3.21 -0.58
C LEU A 39 -1.58 -2.27 -1.74
N ARG A 40 -1.11 -1.02 -1.68
CA ARG A 40 -1.36 -0.03 -2.72
C ARG A 40 -0.59 -0.34 -4.01
N MET A 41 0.58 -0.97 -3.89
CA MET A 41 1.40 -1.37 -5.03
C MET A 41 0.87 -2.61 -5.75
N LEU A 42 0.23 -3.55 -5.04
CA LEU A 42 -0.12 -4.88 -5.57
C LEU A 42 -1.63 -5.12 -5.69
N GLY A 43 -2.46 -4.31 -5.03
CA GLY A 43 -3.91 -4.28 -5.22
C GLY A 43 -4.71 -5.34 -4.46
N THR A 44 -4.07 -6.36 -3.87
CA THR A 44 -4.72 -7.40 -3.06
C THR A 44 -4.05 -7.56 -1.69
N VAL A 45 -4.82 -7.91 -0.67
CA VAL A 45 -4.30 -8.14 0.69
C VAL A 45 -3.34 -9.33 0.72
N GLN A 46 -3.66 -10.41 0.01
CA GLN A 46 -2.82 -11.61 -0.06
C GLN A 46 -1.44 -11.33 -0.64
N ASP A 47 -1.38 -10.67 -1.80
CA ASP A 47 -0.09 -10.28 -2.40
C ASP A 47 0.68 -9.32 -1.49
N ALA A 48 -0.04 -8.45 -0.77
CA ALA A 48 0.57 -7.48 0.14
C ALA A 48 1.20 -8.13 1.38
N GLU A 49 0.53 -9.13 1.97
CA GLU A 49 1.05 -9.91 3.10
C GLU A 49 2.32 -10.67 2.69
N ASP A 50 2.28 -11.37 1.55
CA ASP A 50 3.42 -12.12 1.03
C ASP A 50 4.62 -11.20 0.73
N ALA A 51 4.37 -10.08 0.05
CA ALA A 51 5.42 -9.10 -0.24
C ALA A 51 5.96 -8.44 1.04
N ALA A 52 5.09 -8.11 2.00
CA ALA A 52 5.51 -7.50 3.26
C ALA A 52 6.43 -8.43 4.07
N GLN A 53 6.09 -9.72 4.16
CA GLN A 53 6.95 -10.71 4.81
C GLN A 53 8.34 -10.75 4.16
N GLU A 54 8.41 -10.88 2.84
CA GLU A 54 9.68 -10.93 2.12
C GLU A 54 10.49 -9.63 2.25
N ILE A 55 9.82 -8.47 2.26
CA ILE A 55 10.48 -7.19 2.50
C ILE A 55 11.02 -7.10 3.92
N LEU A 56 10.27 -7.52 4.95
CA LEU A 56 10.75 -7.55 6.34
C LEU A 56 11.98 -8.44 6.51
N ILE A 57 11.99 -9.61 5.85
CA ILE A 57 13.17 -10.49 5.79
C ILE A 57 14.36 -9.76 5.14
N ARG A 58 14.13 -9.01 4.06
CA ARG A 58 15.18 -8.23 3.40
C ARG A 58 15.72 -7.11 4.28
N ILE A 59 14.84 -6.39 4.99
CA ILE A 59 15.21 -5.35 5.95
C ILE A 59 16.15 -5.93 7.00
N MET A 60 15.76 -7.05 7.62
CA MET A 60 16.57 -7.74 8.61
C MET A 60 17.93 -8.19 8.04
N THR A 61 17.93 -8.87 6.90
CA THR A 61 19.16 -9.43 6.30
C THR A 61 20.13 -8.38 5.75
N HIS A 62 19.63 -7.20 5.39
CA HIS A 62 20.45 -6.10 4.87
C HIS A 62 20.66 -4.99 5.91
N LEU A 63 20.22 -5.15 7.15
CA LEU A 63 20.26 -4.09 8.17
C LEU A 63 21.68 -3.55 8.39
N SER A 64 22.68 -4.43 8.36
CA SER A 64 24.10 -4.06 8.50
C SER A 64 24.64 -3.20 7.35
N SER A 65 23.97 -3.16 6.20
CA SER A 65 24.33 -2.31 5.06
C SER A 65 23.78 -0.88 5.17
N PHE A 66 22.92 -0.60 6.15
CA PHE A 66 22.33 0.72 6.31
C PHE A 66 23.37 1.74 6.80
N ARG A 67 23.77 2.66 5.91
CA ARG A 67 24.83 3.65 6.17
C ARG A 67 24.39 4.86 7.00
N ARG A 68 23.12 4.96 7.39
CA ARG A 68 22.55 6.09 8.16
C ARG A 68 22.65 7.46 7.47
N GLU A 69 22.75 7.47 6.14
CA GLU A 69 22.75 8.69 5.29
C GLU A 69 21.34 9.27 5.08
N SER A 70 20.30 8.52 5.46
CA SER A 70 18.90 8.93 5.46
C SER A 70 18.23 8.39 6.72
N SER A 71 16.97 8.77 6.96
CA SER A 71 16.19 8.11 8.01
C SER A 71 16.01 6.62 7.72
N PHE A 72 15.86 5.80 8.76
CA PHE A 72 15.63 4.36 8.64
C PHE A 72 14.38 4.06 7.78
N ARG A 73 13.31 4.84 7.99
CA ARG A 73 12.07 4.76 7.22
C ARG A 73 12.28 4.97 5.72
N THR A 74 13.11 5.96 5.35
CA THR A 74 13.45 6.23 3.93
C THR A 74 14.21 5.06 3.31
N TRP A 75 15.17 4.49 4.03
CA TRP A 75 15.90 3.31 3.57
C TRP A 75 14.98 2.09 3.40
N VAL A 76 14.06 1.86 4.33
CA VAL A 76 13.04 0.81 4.22
C VAL A 76 12.16 1.01 2.98
N TYR A 77 11.69 2.24 2.73
CA TYR A 77 10.91 2.52 1.52
C TYR A 77 11.68 2.26 0.22
N ARG A 78 12.97 2.63 0.14
CA ARG A 78 13.81 2.31 -1.02
C ARG A 78 13.87 0.80 -1.27
N LEU A 79 14.11 0.03 -0.21
CA LEU A 79 14.18 -1.43 -0.30
C LEU A 79 12.85 -2.04 -0.74
N ALA A 80 11.74 -1.57 -0.14
CA ALA A 80 10.39 -2.00 -0.47
C ALA A 80 10.01 -1.66 -1.92
N VAL A 81 10.26 -0.44 -2.38
CA VAL A 81 9.97 -0.01 -3.77
C VAL A 81 10.74 -0.85 -4.78
N ASN A 82 12.03 -1.08 -4.53
CA ASN A 82 12.86 -1.91 -5.42
C ASN A 82 12.35 -3.34 -5.52
N TYR A 83 11.85 -3.90 -4.42
CA TYR A 83 11.22 -5.22 -4.42
C TYR A 83 9.86 -5.19 -5.17
N LEU A 84 8.98 -4.26 -4.82
CA LEU A 84 7.61 -4.18 -5.32
C LEU A 84 7.53 -3.86 -6.81
N LYS A 85 8.41 -2.99 -7.34
CA LYS A 85 8.49 -2.71 -8.79
C LYS A 85 8.78 -3.95 -9.62
N ASN A 86 9.43 -4.95 -9.02
CA ASN A 86 9.84 -6.19 -9.67
C ASN A 86 8.99 -7.40 -9.25
N TYR A 87 7.88 -7.18 -8.52
CA TYR A 87 7.05 -8.26 -8.02
C TYR A 87 6.21 -8.88 -9.13
N LYS A 88 6.58 -10.09 -9.56
CA LYS A 88 5.95 -10.79 -10.71
C LYS A 88 4.82 -11.74 -10.33
N ARG A 89 4.57 -11.95 -9.03
CA ARG A 89 3.56 -12.90 -8.56
C ARG A 89 2.16 -12.29 -8.40
N SER A 90 2.06 -10.97 -8.52
CA SER A 90 0.78 -10.28 -8.39
C SER A 90 -0.19 -10.75 -9.46
N MET A 91 -1.47 -10.81 -9.09
CA MET A 91 -2.59 -11.03 -10.00
C MET A 91 -2.51 -10.16 -11.27
N PHE A 92 -1.99 -8.93 -11.15
CA PHE A 92 -1.90 -7.95 -12.24
C PHE A 92 -0.60 -8.02 -13.07
N ALA A 93 0.35 -8.89 -12.71
CA ALA A 93 1.64 -8.97 -13.39
C ALA A 93 1.55 -9.60 -14.79
N GLY A 94 0.60 -10.52 -15.00
CA GLY A 94 0.42 -11.22 -16.29
C GLY A 94 -0.40 -10.43 -17.32
N GLN A 95 -1.35 -9.62 -16.86
CA GLN A 95 -2.14 -8.71 -17.68
C GLN A 95 -2.32 -7.38 -16.93
N PRO A 96 -1.45 -6.38 -17.21
CA PRO A 96 -1.56 -5.08 -16.59
C PRO A 96 -2.91 -4.45 -16.91
N LEU A 97 -3.59 -3.92 -15.90
CA LEU A 97 -4.78 -3.10 -16.10
C LEU A 97 -4.38 -1.76 -16.73
N ASP A 98 -5.31 -1.18 -17.48
CA ASP A 98 -5.23 0.21 -17.90
C ASP A 98 -6.58 0.92 -17.64
N PHE A 99 -6.56 2.25 -17.72
CA PHE A 99 -7.73 3.07 -17.44
C PHE A 99 -8.86 2.88 -18.46
N GLU A 100 -8.57 2.50 -19.70
CA GLU A 100 -9.60 2.30 -20.71
C GLU A 100 -10.36 1.01 -20.42
N TYR A 101 -9.64 -0.09 -20.20
CA TYR A 101 -10.19 -1.36 -19.76
C TYR A 101 -11.00 -1.21 -18.47
N TYR A 102 -10.42 -0.57 -17.45
CA TYR A 102 -11.11 -0.38 -16.17
C TYR A 102 -12.33 0.55 -16.27
N GLY A 103 -12.26 1.57 -17.14
CA GLY A 103 -13.40 2.44 -17.43
C GLY A 103 -14.54 1.71 -18.13
N ASN A 104 -14.21 0.83 -19.08
CA ASN A 104 -15.19 -0.03 -19.77
C ASN A 104 -15.83 -1.01 -18.79
N ASP A 105 -15.05 -1.64 -17.93
CA ASP A 105 -15.57 -2.49 -16.87
C ASP A 105 -16.60 -1.78 -15.98
N ILE A 106 -16.34 -0.51 -15.61
CA ILE A 106 -17.31 0.30 -14.84
C ILE A 106 -18.59 0.57 -15.65
N ARG A 107 -18.46 0.84 -16.96
CA ARG A 107 -19.62 1.13 -17.84
C ARG A 107 -20.49 -0.09 -18.09
N TYR A 108 -19.86 -1.26 -18.26
CA TYR A 108 -20.51 -2.52 -18.60
C TYR A 108 -20.77 -3.43 -17.40
N ALA A 109 -20.44 -2.98 -16.17
CA ALA A 109 -20.89 -3.64 -14.97
C ALA A 109 -22.42 -3.69 -15.01
N ASP A 110 -22.96 -4.87 -15.32
CA ASP A 110 -24.39 -5.09 -15.51
C ASP A 110 -25.12 -4.61 -14.25
N MET A 111 -25.90 -3.54 -14.41
CA MET A 111 -26.70 -2.94 -13.34
C MET A 111 -28.07 -3.64 -13.22
N GLY A 112 -28.19 -4.86 -13.76
CA GLY A 112 -29.32 -5.76 -13.60
C GLY A 112 -29.32 -6.45 -12.23
N SER A 113 -30.51 -6.57 -11.65
CA SER A 113 -30.75 -7.28 -10.38
C SER A 113 -30.43 -8.77 -10.55
N ILE A 114 -29.19 -9.15 -10.26
CA ILE A 114 -28.91 -10.52 -9.85
C ILE A 114 -29.67 -10.70 -8.53
N ASP A 115 -30.42 -11.81 -8.38
CA ASP A 115 -31.00 -12.24 -7.10
C ASP A 115 -30.00 -11.96 -5.98
N ASP A 116 -30.45 -11.40 -4.86
CA ASP A 116 -29.56 -10.94 -3.79
C ASP A 116 -28.65 -12.11 -3.37
N LEU A 117 -27.39 -12.10 -3.84
CA LEU A 117 -26.36 -13.10 -3.51
C LEU A 117 -25.88 -12.96 -2.05
N VAL A 118 -26.64 -12.25 -1.23
CA VAL A 118 -26.21 -11.69 0.04
C VAL A 118 -27.37 -11.73 1.02
N ASP A 119 -27.49 -12.84 1.75
CA ASP A 119 -28.47 -13.00 2.82
C ASP A 119 -27.92 -12.56 4.19
N ASP A 120 -26.61 -12.71 4.43
CA ASP A 120 -26.01 -12.57 5.77
C ASP A 120 -25.32 -11.22 6.05
N ILE A 121 -24.99 -10.43 5.02
CA ILE A 121 -24.25 -9.15 5.16
C ILE A 121 -25.01 -8.03 4.47
N SER A 122 -25.05 -6.84 5.06
CA SER A 122 -25.73 -5.71 4.42
C SER A 122 -25.03 -5.28 3.13
N ARG A 123 -25.84 -4.88 2.13
CA ARG A 123 -25.34 -4.36 0.86
C ARG A 123 -24.47 -3.12 1.05
N GLU A 124 -24.73 -2.32 2.08
CA GLU A 124 -23.93 -1.15 2.46
C GLU A 124 -22.52 -1.56 2.88
N THR A 125 -22.39 -2.60 3.70
CA THR A 125 -21.08 -3.13 4.13
C THR A 125 -20.26 -3.60 2.93
N LEU A 126 -20.90 -4.33 2.01
CA LEU A 126 -20.23 -4.79 0.78
C LEU A 126 -19.89 -3.63 -0.17
N ALA A 127 -20.68 -2.57 -0.18
CA ALA A 127 -20.37 -1.37 -0.95
C ALA A 127 -19.13 -0.63 -0.39
N GLU A 128 -18.96 -0.61 0.93
CA GLU A 128 -17.76 -0.08 1.58
C GLU A 128 -16.52 -0.93 1.29
N GLU A 129 -16.64 -2.26 1.39
CA GLU A 129 -15.60 -3.21 0.99
C GLU A 129 -15.20 -2.99 -0.47
N LEU A 130 -16.19 -2.88 -1.37
CA LEU A 130 -15.96 -2.61 -2.79
C LEU A 130 -15.27 -1.26 -3.02
N LYS A 131 -15.62 -0.23 -2.25
CA LYS A 131 -14.99 1.09 -2.33
C LYS A 131 -13.49 1.02 -2.01
N MET A 132 -13.11 0.24 -1.00
CA MET A 132 -11.70 0.01 -0.68
C MET A 132 -11.00 -0.82 -1.75
N CYS A 133 -11.66 -1.87 -2.24
CA CYS A 133 -11.15 -2.71 -3.32
C CYS A 133 -10.90 -1.92 -4.61
N CYS A 134 -11.89 -1.18 -5.11
CA CYS A 134 -11.80 -0.45 -6.38
C CYS A 134 -10.70 0.63 -6.34
N THR A 135 -10.49 1.23 -5.17
CA THR A 135 -9.42 2.21 -4.95
C THR A 135 -8.03 1.59 -5.14
N ASN A 136 -7.78 0.40 -4.57
CA ASN A 136 -6.50 -0.29 -4.71
C ASN A 136 -6.30 -0.92 -6.09
N VAL A 137 -7.38 -1.40 -6.72
CA VAL A 137 -7.37 -1.94 -8.09
C VAL A 137 -7.15 -0.85 -9.13
N MET A 138 -7.76 0.34 -8.96
CA MET A 138 -7.56 1.46 -9.89
C MET A 138 -6.08 1.84 -10.00
N LEU A 139 -5.34 1.84 -8.88
CA LEU A 139 -3.90 2.13 -8.89
C LEU A 139 -3.10 1.20 -9.81
N GLN A 140 -3.62 0.00 -10.09
CA GLN A 140 -2.97 -0.96 -10.99
C GLN A 140 -3.01 -0.52 -12.46
N CYS A 141 -3.86 0.47 -12.80
CA CYS A 141 -3.90 1.13 -14.12
C CYS A 141 -2.73 2.09 -14.36
N LEU A 142 -1.96 2.43 -13.31
CA LEU A 142 -0.71 3.16 -13.41
C LEU A 142 0.44 2.17 -13.60
N ASP A 143 1.46 2.55 -14.37
CA ASP A 143 2.71 1.82 -14.39
C ASP A 143 3.37 1.83 -12.99
N PRO A 144 4.25 0.86 -12.67
CA PRO A 144 4.79 0.72 -11.31
C PRO A 144 5.48 2.00 -10.78
N GLU A 145 6.16 2.76 -11.63
CA GLU A 145 6.83 3.99 -11.21
C GLU A 145 5.82 5.10 -10.91
N SER A 146 4.89 5.36 -11.83
CA SER A 146 3.81 6.34 -11.62
C SER A 146 2.96 6.00 -10.40
N ARG A 147 2.74 4.70 -10.14
CA ARG A 147 2.03 4.21 -8.96
C ARG A 147 2.77 4.56 -7.67
N CYS A 148 4.08 4.31 -7.60
CA CYS A 148 4.88 4.70 -6.44
C CYS A 148 4.84 6.22 -6.20
N ILE A 149 5.01 7.02 -7.26
CA ILE A 149 4.96 8.48 -7.18
C ILE A 149 3.63 8.96 -6.59
N PHE A 150 2.52 8.42 -7.09
CA PHE A 150 1.18 8.76 -6.61
C PHE A 150 0.94 8.33 -5.16
N ILE A 151 1.36 7.12 -4.78
CA ILE A 151 1.21 6.63 -3.40
C ILE A 151 1.98 7.54 -2.44
N PHE A 152 3.25 7.83 -2.71
CA PHE A 152 4.04 8.67 -1.81
C PHE A 152 3.52 10.10 -1.71
N GLY A 153 3.09 10.69 -2.83
CA GLY A 153 2.71 12.09 -2.87
C GLY A 153 1.28 12.35 -2.42
N THR A 154 0.34 11.46 -2.75
CA THR A 154 -1.09 11.65 -2.47
C THR A 154 -1.51 10.89 -1.21
N MET A 155 -1.09 9.64 -1.04
CA MET A 155 -1.60 8.80 0.06
C MET A 155 -0.75 8.91 1.32
N PHE A 156 0.58 8.90 1.18
CA PHE A 156 1.51 8.94 2.31
C PHE A 156 1.99 10.35 2.65
N LYS A 157 1.71 11.33 1.79
CA LYS A 157 2.04 12.75 1.97
C LYS A 157 3.51 12.99 2.27
N LEU A 158 4.40 12.27 1.58
CA LEU A 158 5.84 12.52 1.67
C LEU A 158 6.19 13.80 0.91
N ASP A 159 7.14 14.55 1.45
CA ASP A 159 7.69 15.71 0.78
C ASP A 159 8.52 15.31 -0.46
N SER A 160 8.70 16.26 -1.38
CA SER A 160 9.39 16.00 -2.65
C SER A 160 10.87 15.65 -2.52
N HIS A 161 11.53 16.03 -1.41
CA HIS A 161 12.92 15.69 -1.17
C HIS A 161 13.04 14.22 -0.78
N THR A 162 12.29 13.81 0.25
CA THR A 162 12.24 12.42 0.71
C THR A 162 11.73 11.47 -0.37
N ALA A 163 10.67 11.84 -1.10
CA ALA A 163 10.17 11.03 -2.21
C ALA A 163 11.17 10.96 -3.37
N GLY A 164 11.91 12.04 -3.65
CA GLY A 164 13.00 12.07 -4.61
C GLY A 164 14.14 11.10 -4.24
N GLU A 165 14.57 11.11 -2.98
CA GLU A 165 15.56 10.17 -2.46
C GLU A 165 15.10 8.70 -2.53
N ILE A 166 13.80 8.43 -2.34
CA ILE A 166 13.27 7.07 -2.39
C ILE A 166 13.26 6.54 -3.84
N LEU A 167 12.90 7.41 -4.78
CA LEU A 167 12.63 7.03 -6.17
C LEU A 167 13.80 7.29 -7.12
N ASP A 168 14.91 7.83 -6.63
CA ASP A 168 16.06 8.27 -7.42
C ASP A 168 15.67 9.32 -8.47
N LEU A 169 14.92 10.35 -8.02
CA LEU A 169 14.45 11.46 -8.83
C LEU A 169 14.82 12.79 -8.18
N THR A 170 15.06 13.83 -9.00
CA THR A 170 15.14 15.18 -8.44
C THR A 170 13.78 15.64 -7.91
N PRO A 171 13.72 16.48 -6.85
CA PRO A 171 12.47 16.99 -6.31
C PRO A 171 11.60 17.68 -7.38
N GLU A 172 12.19 18.39 -8.34
CA GLU A 172 11.48 19.02 -9.46
C GLU A 172 10.85 18.00 -10.40
N ASN A 173 11.57 16.92 -10.72
CA ASN A 173 11.08 15.87 -11.61
C ASN A 173 9.94 15.10 -10.94
N TYR A 174 10.09 14.79 -9.64
CA TYR A 174 9.05 14.17 -8.83
C TYR A 174 7.75 14.98 -8.86
N ARG A 175 7.79 16.28 -8.53
CA ARG A 175 6.62 17.17 -8.55
C ARG A 175 5.95 17.25 -9.92
N LYS A 176 6.74 17.36 -10.99
CA LYS A 176 6.21 17.37 -12.37
C LYS A 176 5.49 16.08 -12.72
N LYS A 177 6.05 14.92 -12.36
CA LYS A 177 5.41 13.61 -12.58
C LYS A 177 4.15 13.47 -11.73
N LEU A 178 4.22 13.78 -10.43
CA LEU A 178 3.09 13.70 -9.51
C LEU A 178 1.90 14.53 -9.97
N SER A 179 2.13 15.79 -10.38
CA SER A 179 1.08 16.65 -10.93
C SER A 179 0.38 16.04 -12.16
N ARG A 180 1.14 15.45 -13.09
CA ARG A 180 0.58 14.78 -14.28
C ARG A 180 -0.23 13.54 -13.91
N ILE A 181 0.27 12.74 -12.97
CA ILE A 181 -0.38 11.51 -12.53
C ILE A 181 -1.70 11.85 -11.80
N ARG A 182 -1.70 12.86 -10.91
CA ARG A 182 -2.91 13.35 -10.24
C ARG A 182 -3.98 13.78 -11.23
N LYS A 183 -3.63 14.57 -12.24
CA LYS A 183 -4.57 14.96 -13.31
C LYS A 183 -5.15 13.76 -14.06
N LYS A 184 -4.32 12.77 -14.38
CA LYS A 184 -4.78 11.54 -15.06
C LYS A 184 -5.79 10.76 -14.21
N VAL A 185 -5.48 10.56 -12.93
CA VAL A 185 -6.36 9.88 -11.98
C VAL A 185 -7.64 10.68 -11.74
N ALA A 186 -7.54 11.99 -11.54
CA ALA A 186 -8.69 12.88 -11.33
C ALA A 186 -9.64 12.88 -12.53
N ALA A 187 -9.11 12.97 -13.75
CA ALA A 187 -9.91 12.90 -14.97
C ALA A 187 -10.66 11.55 -15.10
N PHE A 188 -10.01 10.44 -14.74
CA PHE A 188 -10.68 9.14 -14.71
C PHE A 188 -11.80 9.10 -13.67
N LEU A 189 -11.53 9.55 -12.44
CA LEU A 189 -12.53 9.57 -11.37
C LEU A 189 -13.71 10.48 -11.69
N ASP A 190 -13.49 11.66 -12.27
CA ASP A 190 -14.56 12.62 -12.62
C ASP A 190 -15.63 11.96 -13.49
N VAL A 191 -15.21 11.14 -14.45
CA VAL A 191 -16.12 10.45 -15.38
C VAL A 191 -16.73 9.18 -14.78
N HIS A 192 -15.97 8.45 -13.96
CA HIS A 192 -16.33 7.07 -13.62
C HIS A 192 -16.81 6.85 -12.19
N CYS A 193 -16.30 7.59 -11.20
CA CYS A 193 -16.54 7.29 -9.78
C CYS A 193 -17.69 8.14 -9.22
N GLY A 194 -18.80 7.53 -8.76
CA GLY A 194 -19.93 8.30 -8.21
C GLY A 194 -19.68 9.00 -6.86
N LEU A 195 -18.44 9.06 -6.39
CA LEU A 195 -18.03 10.02 -5.35
C LEU A 195 -17.83 11.43 -5.94
N THR A 196 -17.76 11.55 -7.26
CA THR A 196 -17.71 12.82 -8.00
C THR A 196 -19.11 13.21 -8.46
N GLU A 197 -19.32 14.49 -8.79
CA GLU A 197 -20.62 14.99 -9.26
C GLU A 197 -21.08 14.35 -10.59
N LYS A 198 -20.13 13.94 -11.44
CA LYS A 198 -20.41 13.43 -12.79
C LYS A 198 -20.22 11.92 -12.95
N GLY A 199 -19.71 11.25 -11.93
CA GLY A 199 -19.31 9.86 -12.01
C GLY A 199 -20.50 8.90 -12.13
N ILE A 200 -20.35 7.89 -12.98
CA ILE A 200 -21.44 6.95 -13.30
C ILE A 200 -21.53 5.74 -12.35
N CYS A 201 -20.47 5.41 -11.62
CA CYS A 201 -20.40 4.24 -10.74
C CYS A 201 -21.19 4.46 -9.45
N SER A 202 -21.98 3.47 -9.02
CA SER A 202 -22.45 3.37 -7.64
C SER A 202 -21.93 2.08 -7.01
N CYS A 203 -21.23 2.20 -5.88
CA CYS A 203 -20.66 1.04 -5.19
C CYS A 203 -21.74 0.03 -4.80
N SER A 204 -22.88 0.51 -4.24
CA SER A 204 -24.00 -0.36 -3.85
C SER A 204 -24.61 -1.11 -5.02
N ARG A 205 -24.72 -0.47 -6.20
CA ARG A 205 -25.24 -1.10 -7.42
C ARG A 205 -24.25 -2.07 -8.07
N ARG A 206 -22.96 -1.97 -7.75
CA ARG A 206 -21.89 -2.83 -8.31
C ARG A 206 -21.56 -4.04 -7.44
N VAL A 207 -22.16 -4.18 -6.26
CA VAL A 207 -21.85 -5.27 -5.32
C VAL A 207 -21.98 -6.64 -5.99
N ASN A 208 -23.13 -6.96 -6.58
CA ASN A 208 -23.36 -8.29 -7.15
C ASN A 208 -22.38 -8.57 -8.31
N TYR A 209 -22.18 -7.59 -9.20
CA TYR A 209 -21.18 -7.69 -10.27
C TYR A 209 -19.77 -7.93 -9.70
N ALA A 210 -19.37 -7.20 -8.65
CA ALA A 210 -18.07 -7.36 -8.01
C ALA A 210 -17.89 -8.75 -7.37
N ILE A 211 -18.95 -9.32 -6.79
CA ILE A 211 -18.94 -10.70 -6.27
C ILE A 211 -18.76 -11.70 -7.41
N THR A 212 -19.53 -11.57 -8.50
CA THR A 212 -19.42 -12.47 -9.67
C THR A 212 -18.03 -12.41 -10.30
N GLN A 213 -17.43 -11.23 -10.37
CA GLN A 213 -16.05 -11.01 -10.85
C GLN A 213 -14.98 -11.36 -9.79
N ARG A 214 -15.36 -11.90 -8.63
CA ARG A 214 -14.48 -12.28 -7.52
C ARG A 214 -13.58 -11.15 -7.01
N ARG A 215 -14.07 -9.92 -7.06
CA ARG A 215 -13.37 -8.72 -6.54
C ARG A 215 -13.58 -8.50 -5.06
N ILE A 216 -14.72 -8.96 -4.56
CA ILE A 216 -15.07 -8.98 -3.15
C ILE A 216 -15.71 -10.34 -2.84
N ASN A 217 -15.54 -10.82 -1.61
CA ASN A 217 -16.13 -12.05 -1.14
C ASN A 217 -17.01 -11.76 0.09
N PRO A 218 -18.33 -12.00 0.04
CA PRO A 218 -19.20 -11.78 1.20
C PRO A 218 -18.77 -12.59 2.43
N GLU A 219 -18.28 -13.82 2.27
CA GLU A 219 -17.82 -14.64 3.40
C GLU A 219 -16.49 -14.15 3.98
N LYS A 220 -15.73 -13.39 3.19
CA LYS A 220 -14.38 -12.93 3.52
C LYS A 220 -14.15 -11.50 3.02
N LEU A 221 -14.54 -10.53 3.85
CA LEU A 221 -14.18 -9.12 3.67
C LEU A 221 -12.67 -8.94 3.91
N ASP A 222 -11.93 -8.57 2.87
CA ASP A 222 -10.48 -8.43 2.88
C ASP A 222 -10.05 -7.08 3.47
N TYR A 223 -10.81 -6.00 3.24
CA TYR A 223 -10.46 -4.65 3.71
C TYR A 223 -11.11 -4.30 5.05
N LEU A 224 -12.42 -4.51 5.20
CA LEU A 224 -13.14 -4.12 6.41
C LEU A 224 -12.77 -4.93 7.66
N LYS A 225 -12.14 -6.11 7.50
CA LYS A 225 -11.59 -6.89 8.62
C LYS A 225 -10.19 -6.44 9.05
N LEU A 226 -9.51 -5.57 8.28
CA LEU A 226 -8.19 -5.06 8.66
C LEU A 226 -8.33 -4.07 9.81
N GLN A 227 -7.47 -4.22 10.81
CA GLN A 227 -7.37 -3.23 11.89
C GLN A 227 -6.80 -1.93 11.31
N THR A 228 -7.46 -0.81 11.57
CA THR A 228 -6.97 0.50 11.16
C THR A 228 -5.97 1.04 12.17
N MET A 229 -5.00 1.80 11.68
CA MET A 229 -4.13 2.61 12.52
C MET A 229 -4.86 3.87 12.98
N ASP A 230 -4.54 4.34 14.17
CA ASP A 230 -5.11 5.58 14.70
C ASP A 230 -4.73 6.79 13.81
N GLN A 231 -5.71 7.59 13.42
CA GLN A 231 -5.57 8.62 12.37
C GLN A 231 -4.78 9.86 12.83
N GLU A 232 -4.53 10.03 14.13
CA GLU A 232 -3.75 11.15 14.69
C GLU A 232 -2.29 11.19 14.22
N VAL A 233 -1.77 10.12 13.61
CA VAL A 233 -0.35 9.96 13.27
C VAL A 233 0.07 10.61 11.93
N SER A 234 -0.89 11.07 11.10
CA SER A 234 -0.60 11.55 9.72
C SER A 234 -0.71 13.06 9.52
N LYS A 235 -0.18 13.86 10.45
CA LYS A 235 0.09 15.28 10.20
C LYS A 235 1.51 15.62 10.62
N GLU A 236 2.39 15.80 9.64
CA GLU A 236 3.37 16.89 9.61
C GLU A 236 4.18 16.84 8.31
N PHE A 237 4.47 18.04 7.80
CA PHE A 237 5.11 18.39 6.52
C PHE A 237 4.23 18.26 5.27
N MET A 238 3.29 19.21 5.13
CA MET A 238 2.91 19.70 3.81
C MET A 238 3.39 21.15 3.70
N ASP A 239 4.47 21.36 2.94
CA ASP A 239 4.77 22.70 2.46
C ASP A 239 3.75 23.11 1.38
N GLU A 240 3.53 24.42 1.27
CA GLU A 240 2.74 25.13 0.27
C GLU A 240 3.24 24.90 -1.18
N MET A 241 3.37 23.65 -1.62
CA MET A 241 3.66 23.27 -2.99
C MET A 241 2.95 21.96 -3.33
N GLU A 242 1.66 22.08 -3.65
CA GLU A 242 0.94 21.38 -4.72
C GLU A 242 -0.58 21.57 -4.52
N LYS A 243 -1.07 22.79 -4.77
CA LYS A 243 -2.50 23.02 -4.98
C LYS A 243 -2.86 22.47 -6.36
N LEU A 244 -3.35 21.22 -6.48
CA LEU A 244 -4.00 20.70 -7.70
C LEU A 244 -4.77 19.37 -7.46
N ASP A 245 -6.02 19.36 -7.93
CA ASP A 245 -7.05 18.31 -8.03
C ASP A 245 -7.73 17.78 -6.75
N ALA A 246 -8.89 18.39 -6.43
CA ALA A 246 -9.77 18.01 -5.33
C ALA A 246 -10.24 16.54 -5.36
N LEU A 247 -10.35 15.95 -6.55
CA LEU A 247 -10.77 14.55 -6.70
C LEU A 247 -9.69 13.56 -6.26
N ALA A 248 -8.41 13.90 -6.42
CA ALA A 248 -7.31 13.07 -5.93
C ALA A 248 -7.23 13.07 -4.39
N LEU A 249 -7.80 14.09 -3.71
CA LEU A 249 -7.89 14.15 -2.24
C LEU A 249 -8.76 13.02 -1.66
N THR A 250 -9.61 12.38 -2.46
CA THR A 250 -10.39 11.22 -2.01
C THR A 250 -9.49 10.08 -1.52
N PHE A 251 -8.28 9.94 -2.07
CA PHE A 251 -7.30 8.96 -1.64
C PHE A 251 -6.57 9.35 -0.34
N GLU A 252 -6.58 10.63 0.04
CA GLU A 252 -5.99 11.08 1.31
C GLU A 252 -6.77 10.57 2.52
N MET A 253 -8.07 10.32 2.35
CA MET A 253 -8.97 9.87 3.41
C MET A 253 -8.98 8.35 3.57
N LEU A 254 -8.13 7.62 2.83
CA LEU A 254 -8.05 6.17 2.97
C LEU A 254 -7.34 5.80 4.27
N PRO A 255 -7.84 4.76 4.97
CA PRO A 255 -7.20 4.30 6.18
C PRO A 255 -5.78 3.76 5.89
N SER A 256 -4.93 3.93 6.88
CA SER A 256 -3.73 3.10 7.05
C SER A 256 -4.11 1.88 7.88
N TYR A 257 -3.64 0.72 7.47
CA TYR A 257 -3.96 -0.54 8.14
C TYR A 257 -2.77 -1.02 8.99
N GLN A 258 -3.06 -1.64 10.13
CA GLN A 258 -2.07 -2.45 10.82
C GLN A 258 -1.74 -3.65 9.95
N SER A 259 -0.46 -4.00 9.88
CA SER A 259 0.01 -5.17 9.16
C SER A 259 -0.57 -6.45 9.78
N PRO A 260 -1.23 -7.32 9.00
CA PRO A 260 -1.59 -8.67 9.44
C PRO A 260 -0.35 -9.53 9.69
N VAL A 261 0.75 -9.21 9.01
CA VAL A 261 2.07 -9.82 9.24
C VAL A 261 2.66 -9.24 10.50
N ARG A 262 2.98 -10.08 11.49
CA ARG A 262 3.68 -9.69 12.71
C ARG A 262 5.19 -9.88 12.55
N ALA A 263 5.98 -8.87 12.90
CA ALA A 263 7.43 -8.97 12.86
C ALA A 263 7.95 -10.12 13.73
N GLN A 264 7.33 -10.33 14.91
CA GLN A 264 7.62 -11.46 15.79
C GLN A 264 7.54 -12.80 15.06
N ASP A 265 6.48 -13.04 14.30
CA ASP A 265 6.31 -14.30 13.56
C ASP A 265 7.40 -14.48 12.51
N VAL A 266 7.79 -13.41 11.83
CA VAL A 266 8.88 -13.40 10.85
C VAL A 266 10.21 -13.76 11.52
N VAL A 267 10.54 -13.11 12.64
CA VAL A 267 11.76 -13.38 13.41
C VAL A 267 11.77 -14.83 13.93
N CYS A 268 10.69 -15.28 14.56
CA CYS A 268 10.55 -16.65 15.05
C CYS A 268 10.73 -17.69 13.94
N LYS A 269 10.08 -17.48 12.79
CA LYS A 269 10.18 -18.38 11.63
C LYS A 269 11.61 -18.50 11.11
N ILE A 270 12.37 -17.41 11.12
CA ILE A 270 13.77 -17.40 10.67
C ILE A 270 14.67 -18.09 11.69
N LEU A 271 14.54 -17.79 12.99
CA LEU A 271 15.31 -18.42 14.05
C LEU A 271 15.10 -19.95 14.09
N GLN A 272 13.88 -20.39 13.74
CA GLN A 272 13.54 -21.82 13.66
C GLN A 272 13.95 -22.47 12.33
N SER A 273 14.38 -21.69 11.33
CA SER A 273 14.71 -22.19 9.99
C SER A 273 15.95 -23.08 10.00
N ALA A 274 15.96 -24.07 9.11
CA ALA A 274 17.12 -24.96 8.93
C ALA A 274 18.39 -24.20 8.51
N SER A 275 18.23 -23.09 7.78
CA SER A 275 19.33 -22.22 7.37
C SER A 275 20.00 -21.54 8.57
N PHE A 276 19.21 -21.06 9.54
CA PHE A 276 19.75 -20.43 10.74
C PHE A 276 20.44 -21.44 11.67
N LYS A 277 19.86 -22.65 11.83
CA LYS A 277 20.50 -23.73 12.60
C LYS A 277 21.89 -24.09 12.07
N LYS A 278 22.06 -24.15 10.74
CA LYS A 278 23.36 -24.38 10.11
C LYS A 278 24.38 -23.26 10.36
N ILE A 279 23.93 -22.02 10.55
CA ILE A 279 24.82 -20.89 10.87
C ILE A 279 25.26 -20.93 12.34
N GLN A 280 24.40 -21.41 13.26
CA GLN A 280 24.76 -21.57 14.68
C GLN A 280 25.69 -22.75 14.96
N GLU A 281 25.73 -23.74 14.06
CA GLU A 281 26.60 -24.93 14.16
C GLU A 281 28.01 -24.70 13.58
N LEU A 282 28.29 -23.50 13.04
CA LEU A 282 29.58 -23.06 12.48
C LEU A 282 30.31 -22.13 13.46
#